data_AF-A0ABD6TH67-F1
#
_entry.id   AF-A0ABD6TH67-F1
#
_cell.length_a   1.000
_cell.length_b   1.000
_cell.length_c   1.000
_cell.angle_alpha   90.00
_cell.angle_beta   90.00
_cell.angle_gamma   90.00
#
_symmetry.space_group_name_H-M   'P 1'
#
loop_
_entity.id
_entity.type
_entity.pdbx_description
1 polymer ?
#
loop_
_entity_poly.entity_id
_entity_poly.type
_entity_poly.pdbx_seq_one_letter_code
_entity_poly.pdbx_strand_id
1 'polypeptide(L)' 'MKRFLKTLLQFVVLSIALHVLFDIVGWLVFNAPIQNKQSIISLLTTSWIMYMYRDKFFKAFTSN' A
#
# COMPACT_ATOMS: atom_id res chain seq x y z
N MET A 1 22.47 -7.47 8.73
CA MET A 1 22.30 -6.34 7.78
C MET A 1 21.91 -6.76 6.36
N LYS A 2 22.54 -7.76 5.73
CA LYS A 2 22.23 -8.16 4.35
C LYS A 2 20.75 -8.48 4.07
N ARG A 3 20.07 -9.17 4.99
CA ARG A 3 18.64 -9.51 4.87
C ARG A 3 17.72 -8.29 4.99
N PHE A 4 18.01 -7.38 5.93
CA PHE A 4 17.29 -6.13 6.11
C PHE A 4 17.37 -5.23 4.87
N LEU A 5 18.57 -5.08 4.32
CA LEU A 5 18.82 -4.30 3.10
C LEU A 5 18.06 -4.86 1.88
N LYS A 6 17.97 -6.20 1.76
CA LYS A 6 17.15 -6.84 0.72
C LYS A 6 15.66 -6.57 0.90
N THR A 7 15.14 -6.66 2.13
CA THR A 7 13.73 -6.36 2.41
C THR A 7 13.41 -4.88 2.14
N LEU A 8 14.30 -3.97 2.53
CA LEU A 8 14.15 -2.54 2.24
C LEU A 8 14.13 -2.27 0.73
N LEU A 9 15.07 -2.86 -0.01
CA LEU A 9 15.14 -2.74 -1.46
C LEU A 9 13.86 -3.29 -2.13
N GLN A 10 13.39 -4.44 -1.68
CA GLN A 10 12.15 -5.03 -2.17
C GLN A 10 10.95 -4.13 -1.90
N PHE A 11 10.89 -3.49 -0.74
CA PHE A 11 9.84 -2.51 -0.40
C PHE A 11 9.88 -1.29 -1.32
N VAL A 12 11.08 -0.74 -1.57
CA VAL A 12 11.26 0.39 -2.51
C VAL A 12 10.84 0.01 -3.92
N VAL A 13 11.26 -1.15 -4.41
CA VAL A 13 10.90 -1.65 -5.75
C VAL A 13 9.38 -1.84 -5.85
N LEU A 14 8.74 -2.41 -4.84
CA LEU A 14 7.29 -2.60 -4.82
C LEU A 14 6.53 -1.26 -4.84
N SER A 15 7.03 -0.27 -4.11
CA SER A 15 6.45 1.09 -4.07
C SER A 15 6.52 1.78 -5.44
N ILE A 16 7.66 1.67 -6.12
CA ILE A 16 7.83 2.22 -7.48
C ILE A 16 6.90 1.49 -8.46
N ALA A 17 6.86 0.16 -8.41
CA ALA A 17 6.00 -0.65 -9.28
C ALA A 17 4.52 -0.27 -9.12
N LEU A 18 4.07 -0.05 -7.87
CA LEU A 18 2.70 0.35 -7.60
C LEU A 18 2.36 1.74 -8.19
N HIS A 19 3.26 2.71 -8.04
CA HIS A 19 3.09 4.04 -8.64
C HIS A 19 2.97 3.97 -10.16
N VAL A 20 3.85 3.22 -10.82
CA VAL A 20 3.82 3.05 -12.28
C VAL A 20 2.53 2.37 -12.73
N LEU A 21 2.07 1.36 -12.00
CA LEU A 21 0.84 0.64 -12.31
C LEU A 21 -0.38 1.57 -12.21
N PHE A 22 -0.44 2.44 -11.19
CA PHE A 22 -1.48 3.46 -11.09
C PHE A 22 -1.41 4.49 -12.22
N ASP A 23 -0.22 4.91 -12.64
CA ASP A 23 -0.08 5.83 -13.77
C ASP A 23 -0.54 5.17 -15.08
N ILE A 24 -0.16 3.91 -15.36
CA ILE A 24 -0.62 3.18 -16.54
C ILE A 24 -2.16 3.03 -16.54
N VAL A 25 -2.75 2.63 -15.41
CA VAL A 25 -4.21 2.49 -15.29
C VAL A 25 -4.90 3.85 -15.41
N GLY A 26 -4.31 4.90 -14.86
CA GLY A 26 -4.78 6.28 -15.01
C GLY A 26 -4.91 6.70 -16.46
N TRP A 27 -3.82 6.52 -17.20
CA TRP A 27 -3.77 6.77 -18.64
C TRP A 27 -4.73 5.88 -19.42
N LEU A 28 -4.84 4.59 -19.07
CA LEU A 28 -5.71 3.65 -19.80
C LEU A 28 -7.21 3.93 -19.60
N VAL A 29 -7.63 4.21 -18.36
CA VAL A 29 -9.06 4.31 -17.99
C VAL A 29 -9.59 5.74 -18.10
N PHE A 30 -8.76 6.72 -17.75
CA PHE A 30 -9.18 8.12 -17.66
C PHE A 30 -8.54 9.01 -18.72
N ASN A 31 -7.63 8.46 -19.55
CA ASN A 31 -6.81 9.21 -20.50
C ASN A 31 -6.07 10.40 -19.84
N ALA A 32 -5.79 10.28 -18.53
CA ALA A 32 -5.24 11.33 -17.71
C ALA A 32 -4.48 10.74 -16.50
N PRO A 33 -3.40 11.38 -16.05
CA PRO A 33 -2.71 10.95 -14.84
C PRO A 33 -3.61 11.11 -13.60
N ILE A 34 -3.62 10.10 -12.72
CA ILE A 34 -4.41 10.12 -11.49
C ILE A 34 -3.78 11.12 -10.51
N GLN A 35 -4.40 12.29 -10.36
CA GLN A 35 -3.88 13.37 -9.51
C GLN A 35 -3.83 12.99 -8.03
N ASN A 36 -4.82 12.25 -7.53
CA ASN A 36 -4.93 11.84 -6.12
C ASN A 36 -4.36 10.44 -5.84
N LYS A 37 -3.41 9.95 -6.65
CA LYS A 37 -2.84 8.60 -6.54
C LYS A 37 -2.25 8.32 -5.16
N GLN A 38 -1.63 9.32 -4.53
CA GLN A 38 -1.04 9.19 -3.20
C GLN A 38 -2.10 8.95 -2.11
N SER A 39 -3.26 9.62 -2.18
CA SER A 39 -4.37 9.36 -1.26
C SER A 39 -4.97 7.97 -1.45
N ILE A 40 -5.09 7.49 -2.70
CA ILE A 40 -5.60 6.15 -3.00
C ILE A 40 -4.64 5.07 -2.49
N ILE A 41 -3.34 5.23 -2.72
CA ILE A 41 -2.31 4.33 -2.21
C ILE A 41 -2.30 4.34 -0.68
N SER A 42 -2.41 5.52 -0.05
CA SER A 42 -2.49 5.66 1.41
C SER A 42 -3.72 4.94 1.98
N LEU A 43 -4.89 5.10 1.37
CA LEU A 43 -6.12 4.39 1.74
C LEU A 43 -5.94 2.88 1.64
N LEU A 44 -5.44 2.38 0.50
CA LEU A 44 -5.18 0.95 0.31
C LEU A 44 -4.20 0.39 1.35
N THR A 45 -3.13 1.13 1.64
CA THR A 45 -2.13 0.73 2.63
C THR A 45 -2.72 0.71 4.04
N THR A 46 -3.53 1.71 4.38
CA THR A 46 -4.21 1.80 5.69
C THR A 46 -5.23 0.68 5.84
N SER A 47 -6.06 0.43 4.83
CA SER A 47 -7.01 -0.69 4.79
C SER A 47 -6.30 -2.04 4.90
N TRP A 48 -5.13 -2.20 4.25
CA TRP A 48 -4.33 -3.42 4.34
C TRP A 48 -3.77 -3.66 5.74
N ILE A 49 -3.22 -2.62 6.38
CA ILE A 49 -2.75 -2.69 7.77
C ILE A 49 -3.93 -3.02 8.70
N MET A 50 -5.06 -2.35 8.52
CA MET A 50 -6.25 -2.59 9.33
C MET A 50 -6.78 -4.03 9.14
N TYR A 51 -6.71 -4.59 7.93
CA TYR A 51 -7.05 -5.98 7.66
C TYR A 51 -6.08 -6.96 8.32
N MET A 52 -4.77 -6.74 8.20
CA MET A 52 -3.75 -7.61 8.78
C MET A 52 -3.78 -7.62 10.31
N TYR A 53 -4.03 -6.45 10.92
CA TYR A 53 -4.12 -6.31 12.36
C TYR A 53 -5.54 -6.45 12.89
N ARG A 54 -6.53 -6.71 12.03
CA ARG A 54 -7.95 -6.82 12.38
C ARG A 54 -8.14 -7.71 13.60
N ASP A 55 -7.68 -8.96 13.56
CA ASP A 55 -7.93 -9.92 14.64
C ASP A 55 -7.25 -9.52 15.96
N LYS A 56 -6.09 -8.86 15.90
CA LYS A 56 -5.41 -8.32 17.09
C LYS A 56 -6.10 -7.08 17.64
N PHE A 57 -6.61 -6.22 16.75
CA PHE A 57 -7.37 -5.03 17.09
C PHE A 57 -8.66 -5.44 17.79
N PHE A 58 -9.46 -6.33 17.18
CA PHE A 58 -10.68 -6.83 17.81
C PHE A 58 -10.39 -7.50 19.16
N LYS A 59 -9.36 -8.35 19.28
CA LYS A 59 -8.96 -8.91 20.59
C LYS A 59 -8.59 -7.87 21.63
N ALA A 60 -7.92 -6.79 21.25
CA ALA A 60 -7.54 -5.72 22.17
C ALA A 60 -8.74 -4.89 22.66
N PHE A 61 -9.82 -4.81 21.88
CA PHE A 61 -11.05 -4.10 22.24
C PHE A 61 -12.15 -5.00 22.85
N THR A 62 -12.02 -6.33 22.73
CA THR A 62 -12.98 -7.29 23.31
C THR A 62 -12.43 -8.11 24.46
N SER A 63 -11.15 -7.98 24.84
CA SER A 63 -10.64 -8.55 26.08
C SER A 63 -11.11 -7.71 27.27
N ASN A 64 -12.27 -8.09 27.80
CA ASN A 64 -12.74 -7.71 29.13
C ASN A 64 -11.92 -8.42 30.21
#